data_AF-A0ABD1YNY3-F1
#
_entry.id   AF-A0ABD1YNY3-F1
#
_cell.length_a   1.000
_cell.length_b   1.000
_cell.length_c   1.000
_cell.angle_alpha   90.00
_cell.angle_beta   90.00
_cell.angle_gamma   90.00
#
_symmetry.space_group_name_H-M   'P 1'
#
loop_
_entity.id
_entity.type
_entity.pdbx_description
1 polymer ?
#
loop_
_entity_poly.entity_id
_entity_poly.type
_entity_poly.pdbx_seq_one_letter_code
_entity_poly.pdbx_strand_id
1 'polypeptide(L)'
;MRGEQSRLAADWKEFIERLFFPSIAVRVGPKLKFLLRDFRFQRRLAPDTTRSKTFQLPVGFRPVMASGSGRNSERVPLELAIHEACARSSEGADLLITAFTQALRSYRRSSVCAPFPSFLISDSKNKNFAFATEAVARFPSTEEIAWSEVQEPEDRDNVVEPLKNLSLEVLMLLNWVLRFRYHLQLVEDPIQEFERLVLLRFPWGSTDLNPSFTVKVQEMEGGRGNSAFETVKNEHGSIMAFHGTTTENLHSILRCGLLNMSKTTLQRNGAMYGEGVYLSTDLSVAVTFSKMGQSWERSCFGSKVSYILLCEIAKGEGVEYSTCSRVLDLRNSSLGTYVVVKNIDLLRIRYVLIYSNHVDTQQQPRMEMRQPVNPVLNGNMSLLNMVIAGYLCWLIVIGFLKGGRSTRLSMLLKQLWWFIDTVKDCLELWLDS
;
A
#
# COMPACT_ATOMS: atom_id res chain seq x y z
N MET A 1 0.14 33.74 -54.68
CA MET A 1 0.62 33.23 -53.37
C MET A 1 -0.47 32.47 -52.61
N ARG A 2 -1.12 31.46 -53.22
CA ARG A 2 -2.06 30.56 -52.53
C ARG A 2 -1.91 29.08 -52.96
N GLY A 3 -0.90 28.79 -53.80
CA GLY A 3 -0.59 27.45 -54.32
C GLY A 3 0.73 26.85 -53.80
N GLU A 4 1.57 27.62 -53.10
CA GLU A 4 2.82 27.11 -52.49
C GLU A 4 2.62 26.61 -51.05
N GLN A 5 1.64 27.15 -50.32
CA GLN A 5 1.34 26.67 -48.96
C GLN A 5 0.65 25.30 -48.94
N SER A 6 -0.08 24.93 -49.99
CA SER A 6 -0.74 23.60 -50.08
C SER A 6 0.24 22.48 -50.43
N ARG A 7 1.36 22.79 -51.11
CA ARG A 7 2.41 21.81 -51.41
C ARG A 7 3.29 21.53 -50.20
N LEU A 8 3.64 22.56 -49.43
CA LEU A 8 4.36 22.38 -48.16
C LEU A 8 3.54 21.60 -47.12
N ALA A 9 2.22 21.79 -47.05
CA ALA A 9 1.39 21.02 -46.12
C ALA A 9 1.23 19.53 -46.50
N ALA A 10 1.38 19.19 -47.79
CA ALA A 10 1.32 17.81 -48.28
C ALA A 10 2.63 17.06 -48.01
N ASP A 11 3.78 17.70 -48.26
CA ASP A 11 5.11 17.11 -48.02
C ASP A 11 5.38 16.82 -46.53
N TRP A 12 4.89 17.68 -45.62
CA TRP A 12 5.02 17.45 -44.18
C TRP A 12 4.16 16.28 -43.67
N LYS A 13 3.05 15.98 -44.33
CA LYS A 13 2.16 14.88 -43.95
C LYS A 13 2.74 13.52 -44.38
N GLU A 14 3.34 13.46 -45.57
CA GLU A 14 4.02 12.27 -46.07
C GLU A 14 5.32 11.96 -45.29
N PHE A 15 6.00 12.99 -44.78
CA PHE A 15 7.16 12.83 -43.90
C PHE A 15 6.82 12.27 -42.51
N ILE A 16 5.70 12.69 -41.92
CA ILE A 16 5.23 12.17 -40.62
C ILE A 16 4.71 10.73 -40.73
N GLU A 17 4.01 10.39 -41.82
CA GLU A 17 3.51 9.02 -42.03
C GLU A 17 4.65 7.99 -42.24
N ARG A 18 5.80 8.42 -42.77
CA ARG A 18 7.01 7.57 -42.92
C ARG A 18 7.82 7.37 -41.63
N LEU A 19 7.73 8.28 -40.66
CA LEU A 19 8.53 8.24 -39.43
C LEU A 19 7.89 7.42 -38.31
N PHE A 20 6.57 7.20 -38.32
CA PHE A 20 5.84 6.61 -37.19
C PHE A 20 5.25 5.21 -37.42
N PHE A 21 5.29 4.66 -38.65
CA PHE A 21 4.74 3.33 -38.92
C PHE A 21 5.55 2.53 -39.94
N PRO A 22 6.54 1.70 -39.52
CA PRO A 22 7.01 0.63 -40.37
C PRO A 22 6.03 -0.55 -40.25
N SER A 23 5.28 -0.76 -41.33
CA SER A 23 4.62 -1.99 -41.78
C SER A 23 4.59 -3.18 -40.81
N ILE A 24 3.46 -3.36 -40.11
CA ILE A 24 2.96 -4.70 -39.74
C ILE A 24 1.48 -4.76 -40.13
N ALA A 25 1.18 -5.55 -41.15
CA ALA A 25 -0.17 -5.87 -41.56
C ALA A 25 -0.80 -6.86 -40.57
N VAL A 26 -1.75 -6.41 -39.76
CA VAL A 26 -2.66 -7.29 -39.01
C VAL A 26 -4.09 -6.92 -39.38
N ARG A 27 -4.87 -7.92 -39.82
CA ARG A 27 -6.30 -7.81 -40.11
C ARG A 27 -7.05 -7.28 -38.88
N VAL A 28 -7.65 -6.11 -39.01
CA VAL A 28 -8.54 -5.54 -37.99
C VAL A 28 -9.99 -5.94 -38.29
N GLY A 29 -10.58 -6.74 -37.40
CA GLY A 29 -12.00 -7.08 -37.38
C GLY A 29 -12.88 -5.94 -36.85
N PRO A 30 -14.22 -6.09 -36.86
CA PRO A 30 -15.16 -4.98 -36.74
C PRO A 30 -15.34 -4.53 -35.28
N LYS A 31 -14.47 -3.66 -34.76
CA LYS A 31 -14.67 -2.99 -33.45
C LYS A 31 -14.35 -1.48 -33.43
N LEU A 32 -14.31 -0.82 -34.59
CA LEU A 32 -14.04 0.62 -34.67
C LEU A 32 -15.24 1.42 -35.21
N LYS A 33 -16.41 1.30 -34.56
CA LYS A 33 -17.56 2.20 -34.75
C LYS A 33 -18.07 2.86 -33.46
N PHE A 34 -17.48 2.56 -32.29
CA PHE A 34 -17.96 3.09 -31.01
C PHE A 34 -17.19 4.33 -30.52
N LEU A 35 -15.98 4.59 -31.04
CA LEU A 35 -15.07 5.64 -30.52
C LEU A 35 -15.22 7.04 -31.15
N LEU A 36 -16.21 7.27 -32.02
CA LEU A 36 -16.40 8.58 -32.69
C LEU A 36 -17.67 9.34 -32.27
N ARG A 37 -18.40 8.87 -31.25
CA ARG A 37 -19.68 9.49 -30.85
C ARG A 37 -19.58 10.49 -29.68
N ASP A 38 -18.52 10.46 -28.89
CA ASP A 38 -18.42 11.30 -27.67
C ASP A 38 -17.69 12.64 -27.84
N PHE A 39 -17.10 12.91 -29.01
CA PHE A 39 -16.34 14.14 -29.24
C PHE A 39 -17.16 15.41 -29.54
N ARG A 40 -18.50 15.37 -29.41
CA ARG A 40 -19.38 16.47 -29.87
C ARG A 40 -20.27 17.13 -28.81
N PHE A 41 -20.01 16.94 -27.51
CA PHE A 41 -20.82 17.57 -26.44
C PHE A 41 -20.07 18.46 -25.44
N GLN A 42 -18.85 18.92 -25.76
CA GLN A 42 -18.15 19.92 -24.93
C GLN A 42 -17.75 21.16 -25.73
N ARG A 43 -18.76 21.99 -26.05
CA ARG A 43 -18.56 23.43 -26.32
C ARG A 43 -19.78 24.19 -25.86
N ARG A 44 -19.71 24.67 -24.62
CA ARG A 44 -20.18 25.98 -24.13
C ARG A 44 -20.23 25.90 -22.61
N LEU A 45 -19.39 26.69 -21.95
CA LEU A 45 -19.76 27.71 -20.96
C LEU A 45 -18.45 28.25 -20.34
N ALA A 46 -18.19 29.53 -20.58
CA ALA A 46 -17.13 30.32 -19.96
C ALA A 46 -17.59 30.77 -18.55
N PRO A 47 -16.67 31.20 -17.67
CA PRO A 47 -16.92 31.29 -16.24
C PRO A 47 -17.48 32.66 -15.83
N ASP A 48 -18.29 32.68 -14.78
CA ASP A 48 -18.57 33.90 -14.03
C ASP A 48 -18.13 33.74 -12.56
N THR A 49 -17.68 34.86 -12.02
CA THR A 49 -16.90 35.00 -10.80
C THR A 49 -17.77 35.29 -9.56
N THR A 50 -17.16 35.07 -8.39
CA THR A 50 -17.54 35.55 -7.05
C THR A 50 -18.62 34.78 -6.26
N ARG A 51 -18.21 33.98 -5.26
CA ARG A 51 -18.44 34.24 -3.81
C ARG A 51 -17.98 33.09 -2.93
N SER A 52 -17.37 33.48 -1.80
CA SER A 52 -17.13 32.68 -0.59
C SER A 52 -18.36 31.86 -0.15
N LYS A 53 -18.14 30.58 0.23
CA LYS A 53 -18.86 29.86 1.31
C LYS A 53 -18.26 28.49 1.62
N THR A 54 -17.88 28.34 2.89
CA THR A 54 -17.98 27.19 3.81
C THR A 54 -17.95 25.76 3.25
N PHE A 55 -16.96 24.99 3.72
CA PHE A 55 -16.71 23.59 3.46
C PHE A 55 -17.82 22.69 4.06
N GLN A 56 -18.62 22.03 3.21
CA GLN A 56 -19.46 20.89 3.58
C GLN A 56 -19.05 19.68 2.73
N LEU A 57 -18.80 18.56 3.39
CA LEU A 57 -18.56 17.26 2.78
C LEU A 57 -19.79 16.84 1.95
N PRO A 58 -19.64 16.19 0.78
CA PRO A 58 -20.79 15.79 -0.02
C PRO A 58 -21.61 14.72 0.70
N VAL A 59 -22.89 15.03 0.83
CA VAL A 59 -23.96 14.25 1.47
C VAL A 59 -24.19 12.94 0.71
N GLY A 60 -24.49 11.88 1.46
CA GLY A 60 -24.65 10.51 1.00
C GLY A 60 -25.67 10.31 -0.10
N PHE A 61 -25.39 9.32 -0.94
CA PHE A 61 -26.31 8.75 -1.91
C PHE A 61 -27.49 8.11 -1.17
N ARG A 62 -28.73 8.57 -1.44
CA ARG A 62 -29.96 7.81 -1.12
C ARG A 62 -30.38 7.05 -2.38
N PRO A 63 -30.61 5.72 -2.33
CA PRO A 63 -31.18 5.02 -3.48
C PRO A 63 -32.66 5.38 -3.62
N VAL A 64 -33.07 5.68 -4.85
CA VAL A 64 -34.48 5.80 -5.23
C VAL A 64 -35.06 4.39 -5.28
N MET A 65 -36.07 4.12 -4.44
CA MET A 65 -36.83 2.87 -4.45
C MET A 65 -37.67 2.79 -5.73
N ALA A 66 -37.19 2.03 -6.72
CA ALA A 66 -38.02 1.54 -7.82
C ALA A 66 -38.43 0.09 -7.52
N SER A 67 -39.74 -0.14 -7.43
CA SER A 67 -40.35 -1.43 -7.19
C SER A 67 -40.13 -2.38 -8.39
N GLY A 68 -39.50 -3.53 -8.15
CA GLY A 68 -39.73 -4.73 -8.96
C GLY A 68 -38.74 -5.06 -10.11
N SER A 69 -37.42 -4.90 -9.94
CA SER A 69 -36.38 -5.63 -10.72
C SER A 69 -34.96 -5.56 -10.09
N GLY A 70 -34.89 -5.31 -8.77
CA GLY A 70 -33.78 -4.57 -8.16
C GLY A 70 -32.40 -5.25 -8.09
N ARG A 71 -32.28 -6.58 -8.22
CA ARG A 71 -30.98 -7.26 -8.03
C ARG A 71 -30.05 -7.16 -9.23
N ASN A 72 -30.62 -7.15 -10.44
CA ASN A 72 -29.85 -7.17 -11.69
C ASN A 72 -29.33 -5.78 -12.06
N SER A 73 -30.01 -4.71 -11.64
CA SER A 73 -29.64 -3.33 -11.98
C SER A 73 -28.32 -2.86 -11.36
N GLU A 74 -27.94 -3.39 -10.19
CA GLU A 74 -26.74 -2.95 -9.46
C GLU A 74 -25.51 -3.85 -9.69
N ARG A 75 -25.73 -5.13 -10.05
CA ARG A 75 -24.66 -6.11 -10.17
C ARG A 75 -23.78 -5.89 -11.41
N VAL A 76 -24.39 -5.77 -12.59
CA VAL A 76 -23.66 -5.64 -13.87
C VAL A 76 -22.72 -4.43 -13.86
N PRO A 77 -23.13 -3.22 -13.40
CA PRO A 77 -22.21 -2.09 -13.29
C PRO A 77 -21.01 -2.33 -12.38
N LEU A 78 -21.18 -3.08 -11.28
CA LEU A 78 -20.08 -3.44 -10.39
C LEU A 78 -19.11 -4.41 -11.06
N GLU A 79 -19.62 -5.45 -11.73
CA GLU A 79 -18.79 -6.42 -12.44
C GLU A 79 -17.96 -5.76 -13.54
N LEU A 80 -18.56 -4.88 -14.33
CA LEU A 80 -17.86 -4.13 -15.38
C LEU A 80 -16.78 -3.21 -14.80
N ALA A 81 -17.07 -2.49 -13.70
CA ALA A 81 -16.10 -1.62 -13.05
C ALA A 81 -14.92 -2.39 -12.45
N ILE A 82 -15.18 -3.57 -11.87
CA ILE A 82 -14.15 -4.48 -11.34
C ILE A 82 -13.29 -5.00 -12.49
N HIS A 83 -13.92 -5.47 -13.59
CA HIS A 83 -13.23 -5.94 -14.78
C HIS A 83 -12.33 -4.87 -15.37
N GLU A 84 -12.84 -3.66 -15.58
CA GLU A 84 -12.07 -2.55 -16.12
C GLU A 84 -10.85 -2.20 -15.24
N ALA A 85 -11.03 -2.18 -13.92
CA ALA A 85 -9.93 -1.90 -12.99
C ALA A 85 -8.82 -2.97 -13.06
N CYS A 86 -9.20 -4.25 -13.11
CA CYS A 86 -8.25 -5.35 -13.25
C CYS A 86 -7.59 -5.37 -14.64
N ALA A 87 -8.34 -5.15 -15.72
CA ALA A 87 -7.82 -5.11 -17.09
C ALA A 87 -6.84 -3.95 -17.31
N ARG A 88 -6.99 -2.85 -16.56
CA ARG A 88 -6.07 -1.70 -16.63
C ARG A 88 -4.71 -2.00 -16.01
N SER A 89 -4.67 -2.73 -14.89
CA SER A 89 -3.45 -3.29 -14.31
C SER A 89 -3.82 -4.35 -13.27
N SER A 90 -3.55 -5.61 -13.61
CA SER A 90 -3.77 -6.77 -12.72
C SER A 90 -2.93 -6.67 -11.45
N GLU A 91 -1.68 -6.23 -11.56
CA GLU A 91 -0.73 -6.08 -10.45
C GLU A 91 -1.10 -4.87 -9.57
N GLY A 92 -1.57 -3.78 -10.19
CA GLY A 92 -2.09 -2.63 -9.46
C GLY A 92 -3.31 -2.99 -8.63
N ALA A 93 -4.25 -3.74 -9.22
CA ALA A 93 -5.41 -4.28 -8.52
C ALA A 93 -5.00 -5.24 -7.39
N ASP A 94 -4.05 -6.15 -7.65
CA ASP A 94 -3.50 -7.08 -6.66
C ASP A 94 -2.91 -6.34 -5.47
N LEU A 95 -2.10 -5.31 -5.72
CA LEU A 95 -1.46 -4.53 -4.67
C LEU A 95 -2.48 -3.91 -3.72
N LEU A 96 -3.61 -3.42 -4.25
CA LEU A 96 -4.70 -2.86 -3.45
C LEU A 96 -5.38 -3.93 -2.58
N ILE A 97 -5.67 -5.09 -3.15
CA ILE A 97 -6.27 -6.22 -2.42
C ILE A 97 -5.31 -6.73 -1.35
N THR A 98 -4.05 -6.94 -1.70
CA THR A 98 -3.00 -7.41 -0.81
C THR A 98 -2.78 -6.43 0.35
N ALA A 99 -2.66 -5.13 0.07
CA ALA A 99 -2.51 -4.10 1.11
C ALA A 99 -3.71 -4.08 2.07
N PHE A 100 -4.94 -4.17 1.56
CA PHE A 100 -6.15 -4.21 2.38
C PHE A 100 -6.22 -5.49 3.23
N THR A 101 -5.86 -6.63 2.65
CA THR A 101 -5.78 -7.93 3.34
C THR A 101 -4.80 -7.88 4.52
N GLN A 102 -3.62 -7.29 4.32
CA GLN A 102 -2.60 -7.14 5.36
C GLN A 102 -3.05 -6.22 6.48
N ALA A 103 -3.77 -5.14 6.15
CA ALA A 103 -4.39 -4.27 7.14
C ALA A 103 -5.45 -5.01 7.98
N LEU A 104 -6.31 -5.82 7.34
CA LEU A 104 -7.37 -6.59 8.01
C LEU A 104 -6.81 -7.63 9.00
N ARG A 105 -5.71 -8.29 8.64
CA ARG A 105 -5.04 -9.32 9.46
C ARG A 105 -4.25 -8.75 10.63
N SER A 106 -4.00 -7.44 10.65
CA SER A 106 -3.23 -6.81 11.70
C SER A 106 -4.01 -6.76 13.02
N TYR A 107 -3.32 -6.96 14.14
CA TYR A 107 -3.85 -6.60 15.46
C TYR A 107 -4.20 -5.11 15.57
N ARG A 108 -3.63 -4.27 14.68
CA ARG A 108 -3.88 -2.82 14.59
C ARG A 108 -4.97 -2.46 13.59
N ARG A 109 -5.74 -3.42 13.08
CA ARG A 109 -6.78 -3.21 12.05
C ARG A 109 -7.75 -2.06 12.35
N SER A 110 -8.00 -1.75 13.63
CA SER A 110 -8.80 -0.59 14.04
C SER A 110 -8.25 0.73 13.48
N SER A 111 -6.92 0.91 13.52
CA SER A 111 -6.22 2.11 13.05
C SER A 111 -5.71 2.01 11.60
N VAL A 112 -5.23 0.83 11.17
CA VAL A 112 -4.56 0.70 9.85
C VAL A 112 -5.51 0.40 8.70
N CYS A 113 -6.70 -0.15 8.97
CA CYS A 113 -7.80 -0.18 7.99
C CYS A 113 -8.50 1.18 7.95
N ALA A 114 -7.78 2.19 7.47
CA ALA A 114 -8.25 3.55 7.29
C ALA A 114 -7.87 4.01 5.87
N PRO A 115 -8.84 4.33 4.99
CA PRO A 115 -10.28 4.27 5.20
C PRO A 115 -10.80 2.83 5.33
N PHE A 116 -12.03 2.69 5.83
CA PHE A 116 -12.79 1.45 5.87
C PHE A 116 -14.12 1.65 5.10
N PRO A 117 -14.62 0.65 4.36
CA PRO A 117 -15.88 0.77 3.61
C PRO A 117 -17.05 1.12 4.53
N SER A 118 -17.72 2.24 4.25
CA SER A 118 -18.79 2.77 5.10
C SER A 118 -19.98 1.83 5.22
N PHE A 119 -20.31 1.08 4.17
CA PHE A 119 -21.39 0.09 4.19
C PHE A 119 -21.11 -1.12 5.07
N LEU A 120 -19.87 -1.29 5.55
CA LEU A 120 -19.51 -2.29 6.56
C LEU A 120 -19.35 -1.69 7.96
N ILE A 121 -19.81 -0.46 8.18
CA ILE A 121 -19.82 0.20 9.48
C ILE A 121 -21.27 0.20 9.97
N SER A 122 -21.50 -0.40 11.13
CA SER A 122 -22.83 -0.37 11.78
C SER A 122 -23.19 1.03 12.26
N ASP A 123 -24.45 1.26 12.58
CA ASP A 123 -24.93 2.51 13.20
C ASP A 123 -24.18 2.85 14.50
N SER A 124 -23.75 1.81 15.24
CA SER A 124 -22.91 1.93 16.43
C SER A 124 -21.43 2.22 16.15
N LYS A 125 -21.06 2.55 14.90
CA LYS A 125 -19.68 2.80 14.43
C LYS A 125 -18.74 1.60 14.54
N ASN A 126 -19.28 0.39 14.66
CA ASN A 126 -18.47 -0.82 14.69
C ASN A 126 -18.16 -1.28 13.27
N LYS A 127 -16.87 -1.43 12.96
CA LYS A 127 -16.39 -1.94 11.68
C LYS A 127 -16.57 -3.46 11.64
N ASN A 128 -17.27 -3.98 10.63
CA ASN A 128 -17.45 -5.42 10.43
C ASN A 128 -16.20 -6.05 9.78
N PHE A 129 -15.15 -6.23 10.58
CA PHE A 129 -13.90 -6.87 10.14
C PHE A 129 -14.07 -8.35 9.78
N ALA A 130 -15.00 -9.05 10.43
CA ALA A 130 -15.26 -10.46 10.19
C ALA A 130 -15.74 -10.67 8.75
N PHE A 131 -16.79 -9.95 8.34
CA PHE A 131 -17.29 -9.98 6.98
C PHE A 131 -16.21 -9.58 5.96
N ALA A 132 -15.48 -8.49 6.21
CA ALA A 132 -14.43 -8.04 5.30
C ALA A 132 -13.34 -9.11 5.09
N THR A 133 -12.97 -9.83 6.15
CA THR A 133 -11.96 -10.91 6.10
C THR A 133 -12.47 -12.10 5.28
N GLU A 134 -13.71 -12.53 5.49
CA GLU A 134 -14.34 -13.62 4.74
C GLU A 134 -14.59 -13.26 3.27
N ALA A 135 -14.96 -12.02 2.99
CA ALA A 135 -15.19 -11.52 1.63
C ALA A 135 -13.88 -11.51 0.81
N VAL A 136 -12.78 -10.99 1.37
CA VAL A 136 -11.47 -10.94 0.71
C VAL A 136 -10.94 -12.35 0.38
N ALA A 137 -11.18 -13.33 1.25
CA ALA A 137 -10.80 -14.73 0.99
C ALA A 137 -11.51 -15.33 -0.24
N ARG A 138 -12.66 -14.77 -0.64
CA ARG A 138 -13.45 -15.21 -1.80
C ARG A 138 -13.12 -14.46 -3.09
N PHE A 139 -12.32 -13.39 -3.05
CA PHE A 139 -11.95 -12.66 -4.26
C PHE A 139 -11.19 -13.57 -5.24
N PRO A 140 -11.59 -13.66 -6.52
CA PRO A 140 -10.83 -14.40 -7.54
C PRO A 140 -9.52 -13.67 -7.88
N SER A 141 -8.63 -14.32 -8.63
CA SER A 141 -7.39 -13.69 -9.08
C SER A 141 -7.69 -12.44 -9.94
N THR A 142 -6.91 -11.38 -9.76
CA THR A 142 -7.05 -10.16 -10.56
C THR A 142 -6.68 -10.40 -12.03
N GLU A 143 -5.76 -11.33 -12.29
CA GLU A 143 -5.39 -11.76 -13.63
C GLU A 143 -6.54 -12.52 -14.31
N GLU A 144 -7.18 -13.47 -13.61
CA GLU A 144 -8.35 -14.19 -14.12
C GLU A 144 -9.50 -13.25 -14.48
N ILE A 145 -9.74 -12.22 -13.66
CA ILE A 145 -10.73 -11.17 -13.95
C ILE A 145 -10.30 -10.39 -15.19
N ALA A 146 -9.05 -9.91 -15.25
CA ALA A 146 -8.54 -9.06 -16.33
C ALA A 146 -8.65 -9.71 -17.71
N TRP A 147 -8.35 -11.02 -17.80
CA TRP A 147 -8.37 -11.77 -19.07
C TRP A 147 -9.72 -12.39 -19.41
N SER A 148 -10.71 -12.29 -18.53
CA SER A 148 -12.03 -12.85 -18.80
C SER A 148 -12.78 -12.06 -19.89
N GLU A 149 -13.48 -12.78 -20.76
CA GLU A 149 -14.37 -12.18 -21.75
C GLU A 149 -15.64 -11.65 -21.09
N VAL A 150 -15.98 -10.40 -21.39
CA VAL A 150 -17.24 -9.78 -20.93
C VAL A 150 -18.37 -10.27 -21.83
N GLN A 151 -19.37 -10.90 -21.23
CA GLN A 151 -20.55 -11.42 -21.92
C GLN A 151 -21.59 -10.31 -22.11
N GLU A 152 -22.38 -10.40 -23.18
CA GLU A 152 -23.41 -9.39 -23.48
C GLU A 152 -24.51 -9.37 -22.39
N PRO A 153 -24.97 -8.18 -21.93
CA PRO A 153 -25.86 -8.05 -20.78
C PRO A 153 -27.32 -8.49 -21.05
N GLU A 154 -27.69 -8.78 -22.29
CA GLU A 154 -29.09 -8.75 -22.74
C GLU A 154 -30.00 -9.80 -22.07
N ASP A 155 -29.45 -10.88 -21.47
CA ASP A 155 -30.24 -11.92 -20.78
C ASP A 155 -29.54 -12.58 -19.57
N ARG A 156 -28.39 -12.09 -19.09
CA ARG A 156 -27.61 -12.75 -18.02
C ARG A 156 -27.56 -11.94 -16.71
N ASP A 157 -27.66 -12.66 -15.59
CA ASP A 157 -27.50 -12.09 -14.24
C ASP A 157 -26.04 -11.71 -13.92
N ASN A 158 -25.07 -12.19 -14.71
CA ASN A 158 -23.64 -11.92 -14.58
C ASN A 158 -23.01 -11.82 -15.97
N VAL A 159 -22.02 -10.94 -16.10
CA VAL A 159 -21.32 -10.65 -17.37
C VAL A 159 -19.83 -10.99 -17.29
N VAL A 160 -19.30 -11.22 -16.08
CA VAL A 160 -17.88 -11.58 -15.84
C VAL A 160 -17.83 -12.91 -15.08
N GLU A 161 -17.37 -13.96 -15.76
CA GLU A 161 -17.42 -15.35 -15.27
C GLU A 161 -16.74 -15.57 -13.91
N PRO A 162 -15.51 -15.05 -13.64
CA PRO A 162 -14.88 -15.18 -12.31
C PRO A 162 -15.69 -14.57 -11.15
N LEU A 163 -16.60 -13.64 -11.44
CA LEU A 163 -17.37 -12.92 -10.43
C LEU A 163 -18.75 -13.54 -10.14
N LYS A 164 -19.20 -14.50 -10.95
CA LYS A 164 -20.57 -15.05 -10.92
C LYS A 164 -21.04 -15.55 -9.56
N ASN A 165 -20.13 -16.15 -8.78
CA ASN A 165 -20.44 -16.77 -7.48
C ASN A 165 -20.33 -15.78 -6.29
N LEU A 166 -19.93 -14.53 -6.53
CA LEU A 166 -19.82 -13.54 -5.47
C LEU A 166 -21.18 -12.91 -5.16
N SER A 167 -21.50 -12.74 -3.88
CA SER A 167 -22.67 -11.97 -3.45
C SER A 167 -22.49 -10.48 -3.75
N LEU A 168 -23.60 -9.73 -3.86
CA LEU A 168 -23.57 -8.29 -4.15
C LEU A 168 -22.68 -7.50 -3.18
N GLU A 169 -22.76 -7.78 -1.88
CA GLU A 169 -21.92 -7.10 -0.87
C GLU A 169 -20.41 -7.35 -1.03
N VAL A 170 -20.04 -8.51 -1.58
CA VAL A 170 -18.63 -8.87 -1.84
C VAL A 170 -18.15 -8.17 -3.09
N LEU A 171 -18.99 -8.05 -4.12
CA LEU A 171 -18.73 -7.22 -5.29
C LEU A 171 -18.59 -5.75 -4.91
N MET A 172 -19.46 -5.24 -4.02
CA MET A 172 -19.34 -3.88 -3.48
C MET A 172 -18.01 -3.68 -2.75
N LEU A 173 -17.57 -4.66 -1.95
CA LEU A 173 -16.27 -4.59 -1.28
C LEU A 173 -15.10 -4.64 -2.26
N LEU A 174 -15.10 -5.58 -3.20
CA LEU A 174 -14.05 -5.69 -4.22
C LEU A 174 -13.95 -4.40 -5.04
N ASN A 175 -15.08 -3.90 -5.55
CA ASN A 175 -15.12 -2.62 -6.24
C ASN A 175 -14.61 -1.47 -5.35
N TRP A 176 -14.99 -1.41 -4.07
CA TRP A 176 -14.48 -0.39 -3.14
C TRP A 176 -12.94 -0.49 -2.93
N VAL A 177 -12.39 -1.69 -2.87
CA VAL A 177 -10.94 -1.93 -2.77
C VAL A 177 -10.22 -1.52 -4.05
N LEU A 178 -10.83 -1.75 -5.22
CA LEU A 178 -10.21 -1.40 -6.51
C LEU A 178 -10.37 0.08 -6.90
N ARG A 179 -11.38 0.77 -6.35
CA ARG A 179 -11.57 2.21 -6.55
C ARG A 179 -10.45 2.99 -5.85
N PHE A 180 -9.46 3.37 -6.65
CA PHE A 180 -8.30 4.13 -6.20
C PHE A 180 -8.10 5.40 -7.02
N ARG A 181 -7.59 6.45 -6.36
CA ARG A 181 -7.44 7.79 -6.97
C ARG A 181 -6.25 7.92 -7.92
N TYR A 182 -5.29 7.00 -7.83
CA TYR A 182 -4.10 6.98 -8.66
C TYR A 182 -4.17 5.81 -9.63
N HIS A 183 -3.55 5.97 -10.79
CA HIS A 183 -3.25 4.84 -11.66
C HIS A 183 -2.01 4.12 -11.13
N LEU A 184 -2.15 2.81 -10.94
CA LEU A 184 -1.07 1.90 -10.58
C LEU A 184 -0.67 1.13 -11.83
N GLN A 185 0.61 1.17 -12.17
CA GLN A 185 1.14 0.51 -13.36
C GLN A 185 2.40 -0.27 -13.00
N LEU A 186 2.49 -1.53 -13.41
CA LEU A 186 3.71 -2.30 -13.29
C LEU A 186 4.80 -1.68 -14.19
N VAL A 187 6.01 -1.53 -13.65
CA VAL A 187 7.18 -1.10 -14.41
C VAL A 187 7.87 -2.34 -14.95
N GLU A 188 7.86 -2.49 -16.28
CA GLU A 188 8.45 -3.64 -16.99
C GLU A 188 9.98 -3.68 -16.87
N ASP A 189 10.63 -2.52 -16.99
CA ASP A 189 12.08 -2.37 -16.84
C ASP A 189 12.41 -1.34 -15.74
N PRO A 190 12.52 -1.80 -14.47
CA PRO A 190 12.87 -0.92 -13.36
C PRO A 190 14.24 -0.27 -13.51
N ILE A 191 15.22 -0.95 -14.13
CA ILE A 191 16.57 -0.42 -14.28
C ILE A 191 16.52 0.81 -15.17
N GLN A 192 15.94 0.69 -16.37
CA GLN A 192 15.79 1.83 -17.28
C GLN A 192 14.93 2.94 -16.69
N GLU A 193 13.84 2.61 -15.99
CA GLU A 193 12.98 3.61 -15.34
C GLU A 193 13.74 4.40 -14.27
N PHE A 194 14.58 3.75 -13.47
CA PHE A 194 15.32 4.40 -12.39
C PHE A 194 16.62 5.07 -12.82
N GLU A 195 17.26 4.63 -13.90
CA GLU A 195 18.37 5.37 -14.53
C GLU A 195 17.96 6.80 -14.90
N ARG A 196 16.71 6.97 -15.40
CA ARG A 196 16.14 8.29 -15.71
C ARG A 196 15.96 9.18 -14.46
N LEU A 197 15.97 8.61 -13.25
CA LEU A 197 15.78 9.37 -12.03
C LEU A 197 17.07 10.02 -11.49
N VAL A 198 18.24 9.81 -12.13
CA VAL A 198 19.57 10.49 -12.06
C VAL A 198 20.20 10.74 -10.66
N LEU A 199 19.44 10.68 -9.57
CA LEU A 199 19.83 11.16 -8.23
C LEU A 199 19.88 10.06 -7.16
N LEU A 200 19.43 8.85 -7.47
CA LEU A 200 19.55 7.75 -6.52
C LEU A 200 20.96 7.19 -6.59
N ARG A 201 21.76 7.40 -5.52
CA ARG A 201 23.03 6.69 -5.27
C ARG A 201 22.75 5.25 -4.89
N PHE A 202 22.06 4.54 -5.78
CA PHE A 202 21.69 3.16 -5.58
C PHE A 202 22.39 2.32 -6.65
N PRO A 203 23.05 1.21 -6.27
CA PRO A 203 23.60 0.27 -7.24
C PRO A 203 22.46 -0.55 -7.85
N TRP A 204 21.62 0.09 -8.66
CA TRP A 204 20.66 -0.62 -9.52
C TRP A 204 21.43 -1.64 -10.36
N GLY A 205 21.01 -2.91 -10.32
CA GLY A 205 21.74 -4.01 -10.97
C GLY A 205 22.64 -4.82 -10.04
N SER A 206 22.84 -4.41 -8.78
CA SER A 206 23.33 -5.32 -7.73
C SER A 206 22.20 -6.27 -7.32
N THR A 207 22.42 -7.58 -7.39
CA THR A 207 21.35 -8.59 -7.30
C THR A 207 20.65 -8.65 -5.94
N ASP A 208 21.35 -8.28 -4.86
CA ASP A 208 20.86 -8.55 -3.49
C ASP A 208 19.79 -7.55 -2.99
N LEU A 209 19.56 -6.43 -3.68
CA LEU A 209 18.63 -5.37 -3.21
C LEU A 209 17.61 -4.92 -4.26
N ASN A 210 17.54 -5.59 -5.42
CA ASN A 210 16.56 -5.27 -6.45
C ASN A 210 15.16 -5.74 -6.02
N PRO A 211 14.12 -4.90 -6.20
CA PRO A 211 12.75 -5.32 -5.93
C PRO A 211 12.29 -6.38 -6.94
N SER A 212 11.46 -7.32 -6.50
CA SER A 212 10.84 -8.32 -7.36
C SER A 212 9.82 -7.70 -8.32
N PHE A 213 9.09 -6.69 -7.84
CA PHE A 213 8.14 -5.92 -8.64
C PHE A 213 8.26 -4.44 -8.31
N THR A 214 8.06 -3.58 -9.30
CA THR A 214 7.98 -2.14 -9.13
C THR A 214 6.64 -1.65 -9.67
N VAL A 215 5.83 -1.03 -8.82
CA VAL A 215 4.56 -0.43 -9.23
C VAL A 215 4.68 1.09 -9.17
N LYS A 216 4.47 1.74 -10.31
CA LYS A 216 4.46 3.20 -10.45
C LYS A 216 3.10 3.76 -10.05
N VAL A 217 3.12 4.84 -9.27
CA VAL A 217 1.94 5.56 -8.79
C VAL A 217 1.82 6.86 -9.59
N GLN A 218 0.78 6.95 -10.43
CA GLN A 218 0.54 8.11 -11.30
C GLN A 218 -0.77 8.79 -10.95
N GLU A 219 -0.74 10.12 -10.89
CA GLU A 219 -1.94 10.94 -10.73
C GLU A 219 -2.78 10.87 -12.00
N MET A 220 -4.10 10.66 -11.86
CA MET A 220 -4.98 10.65 -13.01
C MET A 220 -5.10 12.06 -13.59
N GLU A 221 -5.12 12.17 -14.92
CA GLU A 221 -5.31 13.44 -15.62
C GLU A 221 -6.59 14.13 -15.13
N GLY A 222 -6.49 15.40 -14.74
CA GLY A 222 -7.58 16.18 -14.14
C GLY A 222 -7.59 16.22 -12.60
N GLY A 223 -6.68 15.49 -11.94
CA GLY A 223 -6.30 15.76 -10.54
C GLY A 223 -5.75 17.18 -10.42
N ARG A 224 -6.29 17.96 -9.48
CA ARG A 224 -6.08 19.42 -9.31
C ARG A 224 -4.73 19.93 -9.86
N GLY A 225 -4.83 20.70 -10.95
CA GLY A 225 -3.72 21.47 -11.49
C GLY A 225 -3.07 22.37 -10.44
N ASN A 226 -1.73 22.40 -10.48
CA ASN A 226 -0.82 23.25 -9.70
C ASN A 226 -0.99 23.15 -8.17
N SER A 227 -0.76 21.95 -7.61
CA SER A 227 -0.59 21.77 -6.16
C SER A 227 0.64 22.52 -5.64
N ALA A 228 0.66 22.90 -4.36
CA ALA A 228 1.81 23.49 -3.67
C ALA A 228 3.13 22.73 -3.93
N PHE A 229 3.07 21.40 -4.08
CA PHE A 229 4.19 20.56 -4.49
C PHE A 229 4.85 21.03 -5.80
N GLU A 230 4.08 21.27 -6.87
CA GLU A 230 4.63 21.63 -8.18
C GLU A 230 5.24 23.04 -8.14
N THR A 231 4.61 23.97 -7.43
CA THR A 231 5.16 25.32 -7.22
C THR A 231 6.52 25.25 -6.55
N VAL A 232 6.60 24.58 -5.39
CA VAL A 232 7.85 24.47 -4.64
C VAL A 232 8.90 23.67 -5.42
N LYS A 233 8.49 22.61 -6.12
CA LYS A 233 9.39 21.82 -6.98
C LYS A 233 9.96 22.65 -8.13
N ASN A 234 9.16 23.47 -8.79
CA ASN A 234 9.64 24.30 -9.89
C ASN A 234 10.60 25.39 -9.41
N GLU A 235 10.40 25.90 -8.19
CA GLU A 235 11.25 26.93 -7.60
C GLU A 235 12.56 26.37 -7.00
N HIS A 236 12.48 25.25 -6.26
CA HIS A 236 13.58 24.75 -5.43
C HIS A 236 14.10 23.36 -5.86
N GLY A 237 13.45 22.74 -6.83
CA GLY A 237 13.71 21.36 -7.25
C GLY A 237 13.10 20.32 -6.29
N SER A 238 13.33 19.06 -6.61
CA SER A 238 12.93 17.91 -5.80
C SER A 238 14.08 16.93 -5.61
N ILE A 239 13.92 16.00 -4.68
CA ILE A 239 14.78 14.82 -4.51
C ILE A 239 13.94 13.56 -4.38
N MET A 240 14.57 12.42 -4.64
CA MET A 240 13.99 11.11 -4.37
C MET A 240 14.52 10.56 -3.05
N ALA A 241 13.64 9.97 -2.24
CA ALA A 241 14.01 9.32 -0.99
C ALA A 241 13.10 8.11 -0.70
N PHE A 242 13.63 7.14 0.05
CA PHE A 242 12.96 5.91 0.40
C PHE A 242 12.26 6.01 1.76
N HIS A 243 11.08 5.40 1.86
CA HIS A 243 10.36 5.19 3.10
C HIS A 243 10.04 3.71 3.28
N GLY A 244 10.69 3.08 4.25
CA GLY A 244 10.36 1.72 4.67
C GLY A 244 9.15 1.71 5.59
N THR A 245 8.25 0.77 5.38
CA THR A 245 7.05 0.63 6.21
C THR A 245 6.71 -0.83 6.45
N THR A 246 5.91 -1.10 7.49
CA THR A 246 5.38 -2.43 7.70
C THR A 246 4.16 -2.66 6.81
N THR A 247 3.99 -3.90 6.35
CA THR A 247 2.95 -4.28 5.37
C THR A 247 1.54 -3.84 5.75
N GLU A 248 1.18 -3.88 7.04
CA GLU A 248 -0.17 -3.51 7.48
C GLU A 248 -0.50 -2.02 7.30
N ASN A 249 0.50 -1.14 7.16
CA ASN A 249 0.27 0.29 6.97
C ASN A 249 0.00 0.64 5.50
N LEU A 250 0.35 -0.22 4.54
CA LEU A 250 0.36 0.12 3.12
C LEU A 250 -1.03 0.58 2.63
N HIS A 251 -2.10 -0.09 3.07
CA HIS A 251 -3.48 0.30 2.71
C HIS A 251 -3.76 1.76 3.07
N SER A 252 -3.46 2.15 4.31
CA SER A 252 -3.65 3.53 4.77
C SER A 252 -2.73 4.50 4.06
N ILE A 253 -1.49 4.12 3.78
CA ILE A 253 -0.53 4.99 3.11
C ILE A 253 -0.95 5.26 1.66
N LEU A 254 -1.39 4.24 0.92
CA LEU A 254 -1.85 4.41 -0.46
C LEU A 254 -3.08 5.33 -0.52
N ARG A 255 -4.03 5.14 0.40
CA ARG A 255 -5.29 5.88 0.40
C ARG A 255 -5.17 7.31 0.95
N CYS A 256 -4.42 7.49 2.04
CA CYS A 256 -4.35 8.76 2.79
C CYS A 256 -3.04 9.52 2.55
N GLY A 257 -2.05 8.92 1.88
CA GLY A 257 -0.69 9.43 1.84
C GLY A 257 0.10 9.07 3.10
N LEU A 258 1.37 9.48 3.11
CA LEU A 258 2.20 9.40 4.31
C LEU A 258 1.80 10.53 5.27
N LEU A 259 1.39 10.16 6.48
CA LEU A 259 0.95 11.09 7.50
C LEU A 259 2.03 11.26 8.57
N ASN A 260 2.18 12.49 9.07
CA ASN A 260 2.99 12.75 10.24
C ASN A 260 2.27 12.21 11.49
N MET A 261 2.81 11.12 12.06
CA MET A 261 2.27 10.47 13.26
C MET A 261 3.11 10.77 14.51
N SER A 262 4.07 11.70 14.44
CA SER A 262 4.86 12.11 15.60
C SER A 262 3.96 12.66 16.72
N LYS A 263 4.32 12.38 17.97
CA LYS A 263 3.59 12.73 19.20
C LYS A 263 2.17 12.18 19.29
N THR A 264 1.81 11.23 18.45
CA THR A 264 0.52 10.51 18.54
C THR A 264 0.71 9.13 19.20
N THR A 265 -0.40 8.52 19.61
CA THR A 265 -0.42 7.13 20.10
C THR A 265 -0.03 6.10 19.04
N LEU A 266 0.07 6.50 17.78
CA LEU A 266 0.42 5.63 16.65
C LEU A 266 1.89 5.76 16.23
N GLN A 267 2.69 6.59 16.93
CA GLN A 267 4.13 6.71 16.71
C GLN A 267 4.86 5.41 17.07
N ARG A 268 5.74 4.91 16.18
CA ARG A 268 6.53 3.68 16.41
C ARG A 268 8.02 3.93 16.67
N ASN A 269 8.67 4.73 15.83
CA ASN A 269 10.14 4.75 15.75
C ASN A 269 10.77 5.98 16.44
N GLY A 270 10.07 6.59 17.40
CA GLY A 270 10.54 7.85 17.99
C GLY A 270 10.41 9.04 17.03
N ALA A 271 10.95 10.18 17.44
CA ALA A 271 11.04 11.41 16.66
C ALA A 271 12.42 12.07 16.91
N MET A 272 13.50 11.30 16.69
CA MET A 272 14.86 11.71 17.07
C MET A 272 15.36 12.99 16.37
N TYR A 273 14.93 13.24 15.15
CA TYR A 273 15.27 14.42 14.36
C TYR A 273 14.10 15.42 14.29
N GLY A 274 13.17 15.36 15.24
CA GLY A 274 11.97 16.19 15.28
C GLY A 274 10.73 15.52 14.70
N GLU A 275 9.62 16.23 14.71
CA GLU A 275 8.34 15.73 14.19
C GLU A 275 8.34 15.68 12.66
N GLY A 276 7.76 14.64 12.08
CA GLY A 276 7.61 14.54 10.63
C GLY A 276 7.57 13.11 10.11
N VAL A 277 7.45 12.99 8.79
CA VAL A 277 7.61 11.74 8.05
C VAL A 277 9.10 11.53 7.80
N TYR A 278 9.61 10.38 8.21
CA TYR A 278 11.02 10.02 8.07
C TYR A 278 11.24 9.25 6.77
N LEU A 279 12.17 9.73 5.95
CA LEU A 279 12.65 9.10 4.73
C LEU A 279 14.18 9.01 4.78
N SER A 280 14.75 8.24 3.86
CA SER A 280 16.19 8.07 3.72
C SER A 280 16.62 8.16 2.26
N THR A 281 17.73 8.84 1.98
CA THR A 281 18.34 8.80 0.63
C THR A 281 19.08 7.48 0.37
N ASP A 282 19.30 6.68 1.41
CA ASP A 282 19.91 5.35 1.36
C ASP A 282 18.85 4.25 1.55
N LEU A 283 18.75 3.34 0.59
CA LEU A 283 17.80 2.22 0.63
C LEU A 283 18.08 1.28 1.81
N SER A 284 19.36 1.05 2.14
CA SER A 284 19.74 0.10 3.19
C SER A 284 19.11 0.46 4.55
N VAL A 285 19.00 1.75 4.82
CA VAL A 285 18.29 2.28 6.00
C VAL A 285 16.79 2.01 5.90
N ALA A 286 16.17 2.28 4.75
CA ALA A 286 14.73 2.04 4.55
C ALA A 286 14.37 0.54 4.69
N VAL A 287 15.23 -0.37 4.25
CA VAL A 287 15.05 -1.82 4.40
C VAL A 287 14.87 -2.21 5.87
N THR A 288 15.58 -1.59 6.81
CA THR A 288 15.45 -1.90 8.25
C THR A 288 14.06 -1.61 8.83
N PHE A 289 13.30 -0.72 8.17
CA PHE A 289 11.92 -0.38 8.54
C PHE A 289 10.88 -1.15 7.72
N SER A 290 11.30 -1.83 6.64
CA SER A 290 10.45 -2.71 5.84
C SER A 290 10.37 -4.09 6.50
N LYS A 291 9.17 -4.48 6.92
CA LYS A 291 8.93 -5.80 7.54
C LYS A 291 8.09 -6.66 6.62
N MET A 292 8.58 -7.86 6.33
CA MET A 292 7.86 -8.84 5.53
C MET A 292 6.59 -9.31 6.24
N GLY A 293 5.50 -9.43 5.47
CA GLY A 293 4.20 -9.89 5.95
C GLY A 293 3.59 -10.89 4.97
N GLN A 294 2.60 -11.65 5.44
CA GLN A 294 1.84 -12.56 4.58
C GLN A 294 1.06 -11.76 3.55
N SER A 295 1.12 -12.16 2.30
CA SER A 295 0.35 -11.57 1.20
C SER A 295 -1.10 -12.08 1.20
N TRP A 296 -1.90 -11.61 0.25
CA TRP A 296 -3.16 -12.24 -0.10
C TRP A 296 -2.91 -13.60 -0.79
N GLU A 297 -3.76 -14.59 -0.51
CA GLU A 297 -3.56 -15.98 -0.94
C GLU A 297 -3.44 -16.17 -2.45
N ARG A 298 -4.16 -15.35 -3.21
CA ARG A 298 -4.15 -15.37 -4.68
C ARG A 298 -3.25 -14.28 -5.28
N SER A 299 -2.36 -13.70 -4.46
CA SER A 299 -1.49 -12.61 -4.90
C SER A 299 -0.47 -13.08 -5.93
N CYS A 300 -0.33 -12.35 -7.03
CA CYS A 300 0.72 -12.57 -8.02
C CYS A 300 2.12 -12.25 -7.46
N PHE A 301 2.21 -11.46 -6.38
CA PHE A 301 3.46 -11.14 -5.71
C PHE A 301 3.98 -12.25 -4.79
N GLY A 302 3.29 -13.40 -4.71
CA GLY A 302 3.71 -14.54 -3.89
C GLY A 302 3.21 -14.47 -2.44
N SER A 303 3.62 -15.45 -1.62
CA SER A 303 3.04 -15.67 -0.29
C SER A 303 3.46 -14.66 0.78
N LYS A 304 4.66 -14.09 0.65
CA LYS A 304 5.22 -13.12 1.59
C LYS A 304 5.86 -11.98 0.85
N VAL A 305 5.49 -10.76 1.25
CA VAL A 305 5.95 -9.53 0.61
C VAL A 305 6.36 -8.49 1.64
N SER A 306 7.26 -7.60 1.25
CA SER A 306 7.58 -6.37 1.98
C SER A 306 7.65 -5.19 1.03
N TYR A 307 7.54 -3.96 1.55
CA TYR A 307 7.40 -2.77 0.73
C TYR A 307 8.37 -1.67 1.12
N ILE A 308 8.93 -1.03 0.11
CA ILE A 308 9.63 0.24 0.26
C ILE A 308 9.00 1.24 -0.70
N LEU A 309 8.66 2.42 -0.19
CA LEU A 309 8.08 3.48 -1.00
C LEU A 309 9.20 4.38 -1.49
N LEU A 310 9.27 4.61 -2.79
CA LEU A 310 10.13 5.63 -3.37
C LEU A 310 9.31 6.90 -3.56
N CYS A 311 9.67 7.93 -2.81
CA CYS A 311 8.94 9.18 -2.72
C CYS A 311 9.74 10.32 -3.35
N GLU A 312 9.03 11.26 -3.97
CA GLU A 312 9.57 12.54 -4.42
C GLU A 312 9.25 13.61 -3.38
N ILE A 313 10.25 14.41 -3.02
CA ILE A 313 10.16 15.46 -2.01
C ILE A 313 10.53 16.78 -2.66
N ALA A 314 9.64 17.77 -2.62
CA ALA A 314 9.93 19.13 -3.07
C ALA A 314 10.75 19.88 -1.98
N LYS A 315 11.82 20.57 -2.37
CA LYS A 315 12.77 21.22 -1.43
C LYS A 315 12.23 22.55 -0.88
N GLY A 316 11.15 22.50 -0.10
CA GLY A 316 10.53 23.68 0.51
C GLY A 316 10.73 23.81 2.01
N GLU A 317 10.09 24.83 2.58
CA GLU A 317 9.99 25.02 4.02
C GLU A 317 9.26 23.82 4.66
N GLY A 318 9.84 23.27 5.73
CA GLY A 318 9.33 22.07 6.40
C GLY A 318 9.95 20.75 5.92
N VAL A 319 11.04 20.80 5.14
CA VAL A 319 11.90 19.63 4.87
C VAL A 319 13.24 19.83 5.58
N GLU A 320 13.56 18.92 6.49
CA GLU A 320 14.80 18.94 7.27
C GLU A 320 15.70 17.77 6.86
N TYR A 321 17.00 18.06 6.75
CA TYR A 321 18.01 17.09 6.37
C TYR A 321 18.93 16.83 7.56
N SER A 322 19.22 15.58 7.87
CA SER A 322 20.20 15.27 8.91
C SER A 322 21.59 15.70 8.46
N THR A 323 22.23 16.70 9.09
CA THR A 323 23.59 17.07 8.71
C THR A 323 24.55 15.90 8.94
N CYS A 324 25.25 15.45 7.90
CA CYS A 324 26.33 14.47 8.06
C CYS A 324 27.52 15.19 8.70
N SER A 325 27.60 15.21 10.03
CA SER A 325 28.79 15.70 10.74
C SER A 325 29.88 14.64 10.67
N ARG A 326 30.53 14.52 9.51
CA ARG A 326 31.92 14.07 9.36
C ARG A 326 32.38 14.13 7.90
N VAL A 327 33.47 14.86 7.73
CA VAL A 327 34.30 15.07 6.53
C VAL A 327 33.85 16.23 5.64
N LEU A 328 34.60 17.33 5.82
CA LEU A 328 34.81 18.39 4.85
C LEU A 328 35.24 17.76 3.52
N ASP A 329 34.33 17.65 2.56
CA ASP A 329 34.70 17.61 1.14
C ASP A 329 33.83 18.60 0.36
N LEU A 330 34.48 19.73 0.07
CA LEU A 330 33.97 20.95 -0.56
C LEU A 330 33.71 20.79 -2.07
N ARG A 331 33.03 19.73 -2.53
CA ARG A 331 32.74 19.57 -3.97
C ARG A 331 31.39 19.01 -4.40
N ASN A 332 30.44 18.74 -3.50
CA ASN A 332 28.99 18.64 -3.83
C ASN A 332 28.22 18.35 -2.53
N SER A 333 27.31 19.24 -2.15
CA SER A 333 26.50 19.19 -0.92
C SER A 333 26.01 17.78 -0.59
N SER A 334 26.66 17.12 0.37
CA SER A 334 26.33 15.78 0.84
C SER A 334 25.04 15.85 1.66
N LEU A 335 23.91 15.60 0.99
CA LEU A 335 22.61 15.42 1.64
C LEU A 335 22.74 14.37 2.75
N GLY A 336 22.09 14.65 3.87
CA GLY A 336 21.97 13.71 4.99
C GLY A 336 21.34 12.39 4.59
N THR A 337 21.74 11.31 5.26
CA THR A 337 21.10 10.00 5.08
C THR A 337 19.61 10.04 5.40
N TYR A 338 19.19 10.83 6.40
CA TYR A 338 17.79 10.98 6.78
C TYR A 338 17.21 12.31 6.29
N VAL A 339 15.96 12.24 5.83
CA VAL A 339 15.13 13.39 5.46
C VAL A 339 13.86 13.35 6.29
N VAL A 340 13.55 14.44 7.00
CA VAL A 340 12.34 14.57 7.80
C VAL A 340 11.43 15.60 7.14
N VAL A 341 10.25 15.15 6.71
CA VAL A 341 9.25 15.99 6.04
C VAL A 341 8.12 16.32 7.00
N LYS A 342 8.04 17.59 7.42
CA LYS A 342 6.98 18.13 8.27
C LYS A 342 5.73 18.46 7.48
N ASN A 343 5.92 19.07 6.31
CA ASN A 343 4.83 19.43 5.42
C ASN A 343 4.55 18.30 4.42
N ILE A 344 3.46 17.56 4.65
CA ILE A 344 3.07 16.42 3.80
C ILE A 344 2.69 16.84 2.37
N ASP A 345 2.34 18.11 2.13
CA ASP A 345 2.03 18.61 0.79
C ASP A 345 3.27 18.63 -0.12
N LEU A 346 4.47 18.56 0.46
CA LEU A 346 5.75 18.50 -0.25
C LEU A 346 6.22 17.06 -0.53
N LEU A 347 5.39 16.06 -0.24
CA LEU A 347 5.74 14.65 -0.35
C LEU A 347 4.77 13.91 -1.28
N ARG A 348 5.32 13.22 -2.28
CA ARG A 348 4.54 12.35 -3.19
C ARG A 348 5.13 10.96 -3.26
N ILE A 349 4.28 9.95 -3.18
CA ILE A 349 4.68 8.56 -3.44
C ILE A 349 4.71 8.39 -4.96
N ARG A 350 5.85 7.96 -5.50
CA ARG A 350 6.05 7.75 -6.95
C ARG A 350 6.09 6.28 -7.32
N TYR A 351 6.69 5.45 -6.47
CA TYR A 351 6.77 4.01 -6.70
C TYR A 351 6.59 3.23 -5.40
N VAL A 352 6.03 2.03 -5.54
CA VAL A 352 6.02 0.99 -4.52
C VAL A 352 6.95 -0.12 -4.99
N LEU A 353 8.05 -0.29 -4.27
CA LEU A 353 9.01 -1.37 -4.49
C LEU A 353 8.56 -2.57 -3.67
N ILE A 354 8.29 -3.69 -4.33
CA ILE A 354 7.75 -4.90 -3.73
C ILE A 354 8.85 -5.96 -3.74
N TYR A 355 9.20 -6.44 -2.56
CA TYR A 355 10.14 -7.53 -2.38
C TYR A 355 9.36 -8.78 -2.03
N SER A 356 9.38 -9.76 -2.93
CA SER A 356 8.77 -11.06 -2.71
C SER A 356 9.83 -12.06 -2.27
N ASN A 357 9.45 -12.93 -1.32
CA ASN A 357 10.25 -14.11 -1.03
C ASN A 357 9.71 -15.24 -1.91
N HIS A 358 10.20 -15.35 -3.14
CA HIS A 358 10.01 -16.59 -3.90
C HIS A 358 10.76 -17.68 -3.15
N VAL A 359 10.03 -18.70 -2.68
CA VAL A 359 10.67 -19.98 -2.37
C VAL A 359 11.03 -20.55 -3.74
N ASP A 360 12.24 -20.24 -4.21
CA ASP A 360 12.79 -20.88 -5.40
C ASP A 360 12.86 -22.38 -5.13
N THR A 361 11.93 -23.16 -5.66
CA THR A 361 11.99 -24.63 -5.66
C THR A 361 13.08 -25.15 -6.63
N GLN A 362 13.97 -24.30 -7.13
CA GLN A 362 14.98 -24.61 -8.16
C GLN A 362 16.35 -23.95 -7.90
N GLN A 363 16.70 -23.64 -6.64
CA GLN A 363 18.11 -23.34 -6.30
C GLN A 363 18.58 -24.25 -5.16
N GLN A 364 19.60 -25.05 -5.47
CA GLN A 364 20.42 -25.77 -4.49
C GLN A 364 20.79 -24.84 -3.33
N PRO A 365 20.93 -25.37 -2.10
CA PRO A 365 21.10 -24.55 -0.92
C PRO A 365 22.33 -23.65 -1.07
N ARG A 366 22.08 -22.34 -1.22
CA ARG A 366 23.10 -21.29 -1.08
C ARG A 366 23.78 -21.56 0.25
N MET A 367 25.04 -21.98 0.22
CA MET A 367 25.86 -22.08 1.42
C MET A 367 25.85 -20.69 2.07
N GLU A 368 25.06 -20.54 3.12
CA GLU A 368 25.23 -19.45 4.06
C GLU A 368 26.67 -19.50 4.53
N MET A 369 27.44 -18.46 4.19
CA MET A 369 28.70 -18.20 4.86
C MET A 369 28.35 -17.77 6.29
N ARG A 370 28.12 -18.77 7.15
CA ARG A 370 27.93 -18.58 8.57
C ARG A 370 29.20 -17.94 9.12
N GLN A 371 29.09 -16.67 9.51
CA GLN A 371 29.95 -16.16 10.57
C GLN A 371 29.81 -17.12 11.76
N PRO A 372 30.90 -17.47 12.47
CA PRO A 372 30.83 -18.37 13.61
C PRO A 372 30.13 -17.64 14.77
N VAL A 373 28.81 -17.68 14.78
CA VAL A 373 28.03 -17.42 15.98
C VAL A 373 28.09 -18.73 16.78
N ASN A 374 28.82 -18.69 17.89
CA ASN A 374 28.98 -19.80 18.83
C ASN A 374 27.63 -20.52 19.05
N PRO A 375 27.55 -21.84 18.79
CA PRO A 375 26.31 -22.58 18.95
C PRO A 375 26.18 -23.01 20.41
N VAL A 376 25.81 -22.09 21.29
CA VAL A 376 25.36 -22.44 22.64
C VAL A 376 24.16 -21.58 22.99
N LEU A 377 22.99 -21.85 22.40
CA LEU A 377 21.69 -21.44 22.98
C LEU A 377 20.46 -22.00 22.27
N ASN A 378 20.54 -23.17 21.62
CA ASN A 378 19.37 -23.86 21.07
C ASN A 378 19.07 -25.20 21.78
N GLY A 379 19.20 -25.19 23.11
CA GLY A 379 18.82 -26.31 23.97
C GLY A 379 18.35 -25.91 25.38
N ASN A 380 18.05 -24.63 25.63
CA ASN A 380 17.94 -24.11 26.99
C ASN A 380 16.66 -23.31 27.27
N MET A 381 15.53 -23.65 26.64
CA MET A 381 14.22 -23.22 27.16
C MET A 381 14.00 -23.74 28.59
N SER A 382 14.61 -24.88 28.95
CA SER A 382 14.59 -25.37 30.34
C SER A 382 15.52 -24.56 31.27
N LEU A 383 16.71 -24.17 30.82
CA LEU A 383 17.69 -23.47 31.66
C LEU A 383 17.27 -22.03 31.95
N LEU A 384 16.73 -21.31 30.97
CA LEU A 384 16.19 -19.96 31.18
C LEU A 384 15.01 -20.00 32.17
N ASN A 385 14.11 -20.98 32.01
CA ASN A 385 13.01 -21.19 32.94
C ASN A 385 13.48 -21.59 34.34
N MET A 386 14.56 -22.39 34.45
CA MET A 386 15.19 -22.75 35.72
C MET A 386 15.85 -21.54 36.40
N VAL A 387 16.48 -20.65 35.64
CA VAL A 387 17.08 -19.41 36.16
C VAL A 387 15.99 -18.45 36.64
N ILE A 388 14.90 -18.29 35.89
CA ILE A 388 13.75 -17.47 36.29
C ILE A 388 13.08 -18.06 37.54
N ALA A 389 12.85 -19.37 37.58
CA ALA A 389 12.30 -20.06 38.74
C ALA A 389 13.22 -19.95 39.97
N GLY A 390 14.54 -20.12 39.78
CA GLY A 390 15.53 -19.94 40.83
C GLY A 390 15.57 -18.52 41.38
N TYR A 391 15.47 -17.51 40.51
CA TYR A 391 15.38 -16.10 40.91
C TYR A 391 14.10 -15.80 41.71
N LEU A 392 12.95 -16.36 41.29
CA LEU A 392 11.68 -16.24 42.02
C LEU A 392 11.74 -16.92 43.39
N CYS A 393 12.30 -18.14 43.47
CA CYS A 393 12.53 -18.83 44.73
C CYS A 393 13.46 -18.04 45.66
N TRP A 394 14.52 -17.44 45.11
CA TRP A 394 15.45 -16.61 45.87
C TRP A 394 14.78 -15.34 46.43
N LEU A 395 13.89 -14.70 45.66
CA LEU A 395 13.08 -13.56 46.15
C LEU A 395 12.11 -13.97 47.27
N ILE A 396 11.52 -15.17 47.19
CA ILE A 396 10.67 -15.72 48.26
C ILE A 396 11.49 -15.97 49.52
N VAL A 397 12.68 -16.56 49.39
CA VAL A 397 13.60 -16.82 50.52
C VAL A 397 14.06 -15.49 51.15
N ILE A 398 14.38 -14.47 50.36
CA ILE A 398 14.66 -13.12 50.87
C ILE A 398 13.45 -12.56 51.61
N GLY A 399 12.24 -12.75 51.09
CA GLY A 399 11.00 -12.34 51.73
C GLY A 399 10.77 -13.01 53.09
N PHE A 400 11.16 -14.28 53.24
CA PHE A 400 11.11 -15.02 54.50
C PHE A 400 12.25 -14.65 55.47
N LEU A 401 13.46 -14.44 54.98
CA LEU A 401 14.64 -14.10 55.78
C LEU A 401 14.59 -12.66 56.30
N LYS A 402 13.99 -11.72 55.55
CA LYS A 402 13.71 -10.35 56.00
C LYS A 402 12.45 -10.28 56.87
N GLY A 403 12.27 -11.24 57.77
CA GLY A 403 11.18 -11.34 58.74
C GLY A 403 10.65 -9.96 59.17
N GLY A 404 9.53 -9.56 58.57
CA GLY A 404 9.10 -8.18 58.60
C GLY A 404 7.67 -8.04 58.12
N ARG A 405 6.75 -8.21 59.08
CA ARG A 405 5.31 -7.91 59.02
C ARG A 405 4.97 -6.86 57.95
N SER A 406 4.56 -7.31 56.77
CA SER A 406 3.94 -6.44 55.76
C SER A 406 2.69 -7.11 55.23
N THR A 407 1.54 -6.59 55.64
CA THR A 407 0.18 -7.04 55.26
C THR A 407 -0.05 -7.04 53.74
N ARG A 408 0.78 -6.33 52.97
CA ARG A 408 0.73 -6.31 51.51
C ARG A 408 1.26 -7.58 50.84
N LEU A 409 2.26 -8.25 51.42
CA LEU A 409 2.80 -9.49 50.83
C LEU A 409 1.81 -10.65 51.00
N SER A 410 1.10 -10.69 52.13
CA SER A 410 -0.01 -11.63 52.36
C SER A 410 -1.15 -11.44 51.36
N MET A 411 -1.49 -10.20 51.01
CA MET A 411 -2.50 -9.91 49.99
C MET A 411 -2.04 -10.35 48.59
N LEU A 412 -0.78 -10.08 48.23
CA LEU A 412 -0.23 -10.48 46.94
C LEU A 412 -0.12 -12.01 46.79
N LEU A 413 0.24 -12.72 47.86
CA LEU A 413 0.27 -14.18 47.86
C LEU A 413 -1.14 -14.79 47.74
N LYS A 414 -2.16 -14.17 48.35
CA LYS A 414 -3.56 -14.59 48.17
C LYS A 414 -4.07 -14.34 46.76
N GLN A 415 -3.71 -13.21 46.15
CA GLN A 415 -4.07 -12.90 44.75
C GLN A 415 -3.37 -13.84 43.77
N LEU A 416 -2.10 -14.17 44.02
CA LEU A 416 -1.35 -15.12 43.21
C LEU A 416 -1.91 -16.54 43.35
N TRP A 417 -2.31 -16.95 44.56
CA TRP A 417 -2.92 -18.26 44.80
C TRP A 417 -4.28 -18.38 44.10
N TRP A 418 -5.13 -17.34 44.17
CA TRP A 418 -6.40 -17.29 43.43
C TRP A 418 -6.21 -17.36 41.91
N PHE A 419 -5.19 -16.68 41.38
CA PHE A 419 -4.88 -16.71 39.95
C PHE A 419 -4.44 -18.12 39.50
N ILE A 420 -3.63 -18.80 40.31
CA ILE A 420 -3.18 -20.16 40.02
C ILE A 420 -4.36 -21.14 40.01
N ASP A 421 -5.28 -21.06 40.98
CA ASP A 421 -6.50 -21.88 41.01
C ASP A 421 -7.38 -21.62 39.79
N THR A 422 -7.58 -20.35 39.41
CA THR A 422 -8.39 -20.00 38.23
C THR A 422 -7.79 -20.55 36.94
N VAL A 423 -6.47 -20.49 36.80
CA VAL A 423 -5.75 -21.05 35.63
C VAL A 423 -5.84 -22.57 35.62
N LYS A 424 -5.75 -23.22 36.78
CA LYS A 424 -5.90 -24.67 36.93
C LYS A 424 -7.31 -25.11 36.53
N ASP A 425 -8.35 -24.44 37.00
CA ASP A 425 -9.74 -24.75 36.66
C ASP A 425 -10.02 -24.56 35.17
N CYS A 426 -9.47 -23.52 34.54
CA CYS A 426 -9.55 -23.33 33.09
C CYS A 426 -8.80 -24.41 32.29
N LEU A 427 -7.69 -24.94 32.83
CA LEU A 427 -6.92 -26.02 32.21
C LEU A 427 -7.63 -27.36 32.32
N GLU A 428 -8.25 -27.65 33.47
CA GLU A 428 -9.06 -28.86 33.66
C GLU A 428 -10.30 -28.84 32.75
N LEU A 429 -10.99 -27.69 32.63
CA LEU A 429 -12.12 -27.52 31.70
C LEU A 429 -11.73 -27.64 30.22
N TRP A 430 -10.49 -27.31 29.86
CA TRP A 430 -10.00 -27.44 28.49
C TRP A 430 -9.50 -28.86 28.16
N LEU A 431 -9.06 -29.62 29.17
CA LEU A 431 -8.66 -31.02 28.99
C LEU A 431 -9.85 -31.97 28.93
N ASP A 432 -10.99 -31.59 29.49
CA ASP A 432 -12.25 -32.35 29.46
C ASP A 432 -13.18 -32.01 28.26
N SER A 433 -12.77 -31.09 27.38
CA SER A 433 -13.46 -30.68 26.14
C SER A 433 -12.68 -31.05 24.90
#